data_AF-A0A7K3E849-F1
#
_entry.id   AF-A0A7K3E849-F1
#
_cell.length_a   1.000
_cell.length_b   1.000
_cell.length_c   1.000
_cell.angle_alpha   90.00
_cell.angle_beta   90.00
_cell.angle_gamma   90.00
#
_symmetry.space_group_name_H-M   'P 1'
#
loop_
_entity.id
_entity.type
_entity.pdbx_description
1 polymer ?
#
loop_
_entity_poly.entity_id
_entity_poly.type
_entity_poly.pdbx_seq_one_letter_code
_entity_poly.pdbx_strand_id
1 'polypeptide(L)'
;MYPKIGRHAPAQRAVEVHHPTPITPAVPAPLVAVQPGTVPAVASIVLPDGRVVTGYVIDHARPEPVAAKPAVSRAAVNVALGGVGFLAVCGGLLLLTTFITALTALITQLITLAAVLFGGYVAVQIFKGGHGEGGTTVNIRKAVIKRNRFYR
;
A
#
# COMPACT_ATOMS: atom_id res chain seq x y z
N MET A 1 18.40 -76.55 57.74
CA MET A 1 18.62 -77.43 56.57
C MET A 1 17.81 -76.85 55.41
N TYR A 2 18.45 -76.23 54.43
CA TYR A 2 17.79 -75.49 53.34
C TYR A 2 17.54 -76.42 52.14
N PRO A 3 16.32 -76.53 51.58
CA PRO A 3 16.11 -77.25 50.32
C PRO A 3 16.44 -76.34 49.12
N LYS A 4 17.33 -76.81 48.24
CA LYS A 4 17.63 -76.21 46.93
C LYS A 4 16.43 -76.38 46.00
N ILE A 5 15.89 -75.28 45.51
CA ILE A 5 14.83 -75.27 44.48
C ILE A 5 15.50 -75.36 43.11
N GLY A 6 15.58 -76.57 42.55
CA GLY A 6 15.94 -76.79 41.15
C GLY A 6 14.76 -76.40 40.25
N ARG A 7 14.80 -75.22 39.63
CA ARG A 7 13.81 -74.81 38.63
C ARG A 7 14.02 -75.63 37.34
N HIS A 8 13.23 -76.67 37.14
CA HIS A 8 13.06 -77.31 35.84
C HIS A 8 12.08 -76.46 35.03
N ALA A 9 12.57 -75.77 34.01
CA ALA A 9 11.70 -75.12 33.02
C ALA A 9 11.20 -76.18 32.03
N PRO A 10 9.88 -76.28 31.77
CA PRO A 10 9.38 -77.22 30.77
C PRO A 10 9.78 -76.77 29.36
N ALA A 11 10.44 -77.67 28.63
CA ALA A 11 10.80 -77.48 27.23
C ALA A 11 9.53 -77.53 26.37
N GLN A 12 9.35 -76.51 25.52
CA GLN A 12 8.31 -76.35 24.50
C GLN A 12 6.86 -76.21 24.99
N ARG A 13 6.40 -74.96 25.03
CA ARG A 13 4.97 -74.61 25.03
C ARG A 13 4.50 -74.63 23.58
N ALA A 14 3.49 -75.44 23.26
CA ALA A 14 2.85 -75.45 21.95
C ALA A 14 2.32 -74.04 21.62
N VAL A 15 2.64 -73.53 20.43
CA VAL A 15 2.16 -72.24 19.94
C VAL A 15 0.68 -72.41 19.58
N GLU A 16 -0.20 -71.69 20.27
CA GLU A 16 -1.61 -71.63 19.93
C GLU A 16 -1.78 -70.81 18.66
N VAL A 17 -1.95 -71.50 17.53
CA VAL A 17 -2.13 -70.87 16.21
C VAL A 17 -3.56 -70.36 16.13
N HIS A 18 -3.72 -69.03 16.12
CA HIS A 18 -5.04 -68.42 15.98
C HIS A 18 -5.51 -68.53 14.53
N HIS A 19 -6.58 -69.30 14.32
CA HIS A 19 -7.25 -69.35 13.01
C HIS A 19 -8.24 -68.18 12.91
N PRO A 20 -8.16 -67.36 11.84
CA PRO A 20 -9.13 -66.30 11.63
C PRO A 20 -10.52 -66.90 11.38
N THR A 21 -11.51 -66.48 12.16
CA THR A 21 -12.92 -66.83 11.92
C THR A 21 -13.38 -66.23 10.59
N PRO A 22 -13.90 -67.03 9.64
CA PRO A 22 -14.40 -66.51 8.37
C PRO A 22 -15.59 -65.57 8.60
N ILE A 23 -15.50 -64.33 8.11
CA ILE A 23 -16.61 -63.39 8.14
C ILE A 23 -17.63 -63.85 7.09
N THR A 24 -18.84 -64.22 7.54
CA THR A 24 -19.93 -64.57 6.63
C THR A 24 -20.37 -63.31 5.87
N PRO A 25 -20.42 -63.32 4.53
CA PRO A 25 -20.90 -62.18 3.77
C PRO A 25 -22.36 -61.89 4.14
N ALA A 26 -22.65 -60.67 4.58
CA ALA A 26 -24.02 -60.24 4.82
C ALA A 26 -24.83 -60.28 3.51
N VAL A 27 -26.07 -60.79 3.59
CA VAL A 27 -26.97 -60.84 2.43
C VAL A 27 -27.24 -59.40 1.96
N PRO A 28 -27.08 -59.08 0.67
CA PRO A 28 -27.34 -57.73 0.16
C PRO A 28 -28.81 -57.37 0.37
N ALA A 29 -29.07 -56.23 1.01
CA ALA A 29 -30.42 -55.67 1.09
C ALA A 29 -30.92 -55.29 -0.32
N PRO A 30 -32.24 -55.34 -0.58
CA PRO A 30 -32.80 -54.96 -1.87
C PRO A 30 -32.35 -53.55 -2.27
N LEU A 31 -31.67 -53.44 -3.41
CA LEU A 31 -31.24 -52.16 -3.96
C LEU A 31 -32.46 -51.44 -4.55
N VAL A 32 -32.99 -50.47 -3.81
CA VAL A 32 -34.02 -49.55 -4.32
C VAL A 32 -33.32 -48.43 -5.08
N ALA A 33 -33.74 -48.20 -6.33
CA ALA A 33 -33.19 -47.12 -7.15
C ALA A 33 -33.46 -45.75 -6.51
N VAL A 34 -32.41 -45.05 -6.11
CA VAL A 34 -32.48 -43.65 -5.66
C VAL A 34 -32.62 -42.78 -6.91
N GLN A 35 -33.78 -42.12 -7.08
CA GLN A 35 -33.95 -41.12 -8.14
C GLN A 35 -33.11 -39.87 -7.82
N PRO A 36 -32.22 -39.43 -8.74
CA PRO A 36 -31.48 -38.19 -8.55
C PRO A 36 -32.43 -36.99 -8.64
N GLY A 37 -32.63 -36.30 -7.52
CA GLY A 37 -33.45 -35.08 -7.45
C GLY A 37 -34.57 -35.12 -6.42
N THR A 38 -34.92 -36.30 -5.90
CA THR A 38 -35.89 -36.43 -4.80
C THR A 38 -35.20 -37.10 -3.62
N VAL A 39 -34.56 -36.31 -2.76
CA VAL A 39 -34.08 -36.87 -1.48
C VAL A 39 -35.33 -37.19 -0.66
N PRO A 40 -35.62 -38.47 -0.34
CA PRO A 40 -36.81 -38.81 0.41
C PRO A 40 -36.69 -38.17 1.79
N ALA A 41 -37.67 -37.36 2.19
CA ALA A 41 -37.68 -36.72 3.52
C ALA A 41 -37.62 -37.76 4.67
N VAL A 42 -38.04 -38.99 4.38
CA VAL A 42 -38.00 -40.13 5.30
C VAL A 42 -37.53 -41.37 4.54
N ALA A 43 -36.57 -42.11 5.09
CA ALA A 43 -36.09 -43.38 4.55
C ALA A 43 -35.97 -44.42 5.67
N SER A 44 -36.49 -45.63 5.46
CA SER A 44 -36.42 -46.73 6.43
C SER A 44 -35.61 -47.90 5.89
N ILE A 45 -34.68 -48.43 6.70
CA ILE A 45 -33.84 -49.59 6.35
C ILE A 45 -34.02 -50.66 7.43
N VAL A 46 -34.25 -51.91 7.00
CA VAL A 46 -34.32 -53.07 7.89
C VAL A 46 -32.92 -53.66 8.01
N LEU A 47 -32.42 -53.73 9.24
CA LEU A 47 -31.12 -54.34 9.55
C LEU A 47 -31.22 -55.88 9.56
N PRO A 48 -30.09 -56.59 9.41
CA PRO A 48 -30.04 -58.06 9.42
C PRO A 48 -30.55 -58.70 10.72
N ASP A 49 -30.63 -57.94 11.80
CA ASP A 49 -31.15 -58.34 13.11
C ASP A 49 -32.67 -58.11 13.27
N GLY A 50 -33.35 -57.68 12.19
CA GLY A 50 -34.79 -57.43 12.16
C GLY A 50 -35.21 -56.05 12.67
N ARG A 51 -34.27 -55.19 13.09
CA ARG A 51 -34.59 -53.83 13.55
C ARG A 51 -34.81 -52.90 12.35
N VAL A 52 -35.81 -52.02 12.45
CA VAL A 52 -36.09 -50.99 11.43
C VAL A 52 -35.51 -49.65 11.89
N VAL A 53 -34.57 -49.10 11.12
CA VAL A 53 -34.01 -47.77 11.36
C VAL A 53 -34.65 -46.79 10.38
N THR A 54 -35.34 -45.78 10.91
CA THR A 54 -35.95 -44.71 10.11
C THR A 54 -35.11 -43.45 10.22
N GLY A 55 -34.55 -43.00 9.10
CA GLY A 55 -33.89 -41.72 8.96
C GLY A 55 -34.87 -40.64 8.51
N TYR A 56 -34.78 -39.48 9.13
CA TYR A 56 -35.46 -38.25 8.70
C TYR A 56 -34.40 -37.28 8.17
N VAL A 57 -34.70 -36.61 7.06
CA VAL A 57 -33.84 -35.54 6.55
C VAL A 57 -34.03 -34.32 7.45
N ILE A 58 -32.98 -33.96 8.18
CA ILE A 58 -32.88 -32.64 8.79
C ILE A 58 -32.41 -31.71 7.68
N ASP A 59 -33.26 -30.76 7.30
CA ASP A 59 -32.85 -29.70 6.38
C ASP A 59 -31.66 -28.97 7.03
N HIS A 60 -30.47 -29.13 6.45
CA HIS A 60 -29.34 -28.30 6.83
C HIS A 60 -29.69 -26.92 6.32
N ALA A 61 -30.35 -26.13 7.17
CA ALA A 61 -30.68 -24.74 6.95
C ALA A 61 -29.48 -24.11 6.25
N ARG A 62 -29.63 -23.95 4.93
CA ARG A 62 -28.64 -23.27 4.11
C ARG A 62 -28.48 -21.93 4.81
N PRO A 63 -27.28 -21.53 5.27
CA PRO A 63 -27.10 -20.18 5.74
C PRO A 63 -27.49 -19.32 4.54
N GLU A 64 -28.68 -18.73 4.63
CA GLU A 64 -29.20 -17.77 3.69
C GLU A 64 -28.08 -16.76 3.52
N PRO A 65 -27.53 -16.56 2.30
CA PRO A 65 -26.41 -15.67 2.13
C PRO A 65 -26.89 -14.30 2.57
N VAL A 66 -26.43 -13.91 3.77
CA VAL A 66 -26.62 -12.60 4.38
C VAL A 66 -26.49 -11.59 3.26
N ALA A 67 -27.62 -10.94 2.94
CA ALA A 67 -27.83 -10.05 1.80
C ALA A 67 -26.50 -9.59 1.21
N ALA A 68 -26.16 -10.13 0.03
CA ALA A 68 -24.90 -9.84 -0.64
C ALA A 68 -24.67 -8.32 -0.58
N LYS A 69 -23.74 -7.90 0.28
CA LYS A 69 -23.24 -6.53 0.28
C LYS A 69 -22.92 -6.23 -1.17
N PRO A 70 -23.37 -5.09 -1.74
CA PRO A 70 -23.24 -4.84 -3.17
C PRO A 70 -21.81 -5.17 -3.55
N ALA A 71 -21.63 -6.03 -4.54
CA ALA A 71 -20.31 -6.34 -5.05
C ALA A 71 -19.77 -5.04 -5.64
N VAL A 72 -19.19 -4.18 -4.80
CA VAL A 72 -18.46 -3.00 -5.22
C VAL A 72 -17.35 -3.58 -6.06
N SER A 73 -17.48 -3.45 -7.38
CA SER A 73 -16.58 -4.08 -8.33
C SER A 73 -15.16 -3.77 -7.88
N ARG A 74 -14.37 -4.80 -7.57
CA ARG A 74 -12.97 -4.60 -7.19
C ARG A 74 -12.21 -3.86 -8.28
N ALA A 75 -12.65 -4.01 -9.54
CA ALA A 75 -12.16 -3.20 -10.65
C ALA A 75 -12.50 -1.71 -10.46
N ALA A 76 -13.73 -1.35 -10.06
CA ALA A 76 -14.08 0.03 -9.76
C ALA A 76 -13.27 0.60 -8.57
N VAL A 77 -13.03 -0.19 -7.53
CA VAL A 77 -12.19 0.22 -6.39
C VAL A 77 -10.73 0.40 -6.82
N ASN A 78 -10.18 -0.53 -7.60
CA ASN A 78 -8.80 -0.44 -8.10
C ASN A 78 -8.61 0.72 -9.09
N VAL A 79 -9.62 1.00 -9.93
CA VAL A 79 -9.61 2.14 -10.85
C VAL A 79 -9.72 3.46 -10.07
N ALA A 80 -10.57 3.52 -9.04
CA ALA A 80 -10.65 4.69 -8.17
C ALA A 80 -9.34 4.93 -7.41
N LEU A 81 -8.76 3.87 -6.82
CA LEU A 81 -7.48 3.95 -6.11
C LEU A 81 -6.33 4.32 -7.04
N GLY A 82 -6.32 3.76 -8.26
CA GLY A 82 -5.34 4.08 -9.30
C GLY A 82 -5.48 5.51 -9.82
N GLY A 83 -6.70 6.00 -10.03
CA GLY A 83 -6.97 7.37 -10.43
C GLY A 83 -6.58 8.39 -9.37
N VAL A 84 -6.89 8.13 -8.10
CA VAL A 84 -6.48 8.98 -6.97
C VAL A 84 -4.96 8.98 -6.82
N GLY A 85 -4.32 7.81 -6.95
CA GLY A 85 -2.85 7.71 -6.93
C GLY A 85 -2.20 8.50 -8.06
N PHE A 86 -2.74 8.41 -9.28
CA PHE A 86 -2.24 9.17 -10.43
C PHE A 86 -2.42 10.69 -10.26
N LEU A 87 -3.59 11.14 -9.78
CA LEU A 87 -3.81 12.56 -9.49
C LEU A 87 -2.91 13.08 -8.38
N ALA A 88 -2.67 12.28 -7.34
CA ALA A 88 -1.75 12.64 -6.27
C ALA A 88 -0.31 12.78 -6.76
N VAL A 89 0.17 11.85 -7.59
CA VAL A 89 1.53 11.90 -8.16
C VAL A 89 1.65 13.05 -9.17
N CYS A 90 0.70 13.18 -10.09
CA CYS A 90 0.71 14.23 -11.10
C CYS A 90 0.56 15.62 -10.48
N GLY A 91 -0.40 15.80 -9.57
CA GLY A 91 -0.59 17.04 -8.82
C GLY A 91 0.61 17.37 -7.94
N GLY A 92 1.18 16.37 -7.27
CA GLY A 92 2.39 16.51 -6.46
C GLY A 92 3.60 16.96 -7.29
N LEU A 93 3.78 16.39 -8.49
CA LEU A 93 4.87 16.78 -9.38
C LEU A 93 4.69 18.23 -9.88
N LEU A 94 3.47 18.62 -10.28
CA LEU A 94 3.17 19.99 -10.67
C LEU A 94 3.41 20.99 -9.51
N LEU A 95 2.93 20.68 -8.31
CA LEU A 95 3.17 21.51 -7.12
C LEU A 95 4.66 21.60 -6.78
N LEU A 96 5.40 20.51 -6.87
CA LEU A 96 6.84 20.51 -6.62
C LEU A 96 7.61 21.37 -7.64
N THR A 97 7.33 21.19 -8.93
CA THR A 97 7.96 21.97 -10.00
C THR A 97 7.65 23.46 -9.86
N THR A 98 6.38 23.81 -9.63
CA THR A 98 5.97 25.21 -9.44
C THR A 98 6.59 25.81 -8.19
N PHE A 99 6.65 25.08 -7.08
CA PHE A 99 7.31 25.52 -5.85
C PHE A 99 8.80 25.81 -6.06
N ILE A 100 9.54 24.89 -6.66
CA ILE A 100 10.98 25.08 -6.94
C ILE A 100 11.18 26.28 -7.86
N THR A 101 10.37 26.40 -8.91
CA THR A 101 10.46 27.51 -9.86
C THR A 101 10.16 28.85 -9.19
N ALA A 102 9.14 28.91 -8.34
CA ALA A 102 8.81 30.10 -7.56
C ALA A 102 9.94 30.47 -6.58
N LEU A 103 10.54 29.48 -5.91
CA LEU A 103 11.67 29.70 -5.01
C LEU A 103 12.90 30.23 -5.76
N THR A 104 13.23 29.64 -6.91
CA THR A 104 14.31 30.13 -7.77
C THR A 104 14.01 31.55 -8.24
N ALA A 105 12.79 31.83 -8.71
CA ALA A 105 12.39 33.16 -9.15
C ALA A 105 12.51 34.20 -8.03
N LEU A 106 12.08 33.87 -6.81
CA LEU A 106 12.23 34.74 -5.64
C LEU A 106 13.70 35.03 -5.36
N ILE A 107 14.55 34.01 -5.34
CA ILE A 107 16.00 34.17 -5.11
C ILE A 107 16.62 35.03 -6.20
N THR A 108 16.32 34.76 -7.47
CA THR A 108 16.80 35.56 -8.59
C THR A 108 16.34 37.01 -8.48
N GLN A 109 15.08 37.26 -8.14
CA GLN A 109 14.56 38.61 -7.93
C GLN A 109 15.29 39.33 -6.79
N LEU A 110 15.57 38.66 -5.67
CA LEU A 110 16.36 39.25 -4.58
C LEU A 110 17.78 39.59 -5.01
N ILE A 111 18.42 38.72 -5.79
CA ILE A 111 19.75 38.97 -6.35
C ILE A 111 19.70 40.16 -7.32
N THR A 112 18.73 40.21 -8.23
CA THR A 112 18.56 41.32 -9.17
C THR A 112 18.31 42.63 -8.43
N LEU A 113 17.45 42.63 -7.41
CA LEU A 113 17.19 43.79 -6.57
C LEU A 113 18.47 44.29 -5.89
N ALA A 114 19.23 43.38 -5.28
CA ALA A 114 20.51 43.72 -4.66
C ALA A 114 21.48 44.30 -5.69
N ALA A 115 21.63 43.66 -6.85
CA ALA A 115 22.50 44.12 -7.92
C ALA A 115 22.14 45.53 -8.41
N VAL A 116 20.84 45.85 -8.54
CA VAL A 116 20.37 47.19 -8.93
C VAL A 116 20.67 48.21 -7.84
N LEU A 117 20.42 47.89 -6.57
CA LEU A 117 20.70 48.80 -5.46
C LEU A 117 22.21 49.08 -5.33
N PHE A 118 23.04 48.04 -5.37
CA PHE A 118 24.50 48.18 -5.31
C PHE A 118 25.05 48.88 -6.56
N GLY A 119 24.61 48.47 -7.76
CA GLY A 119 25.02 49.08 -9.01
C GLY A 119 24.63 50.55 -9.09
N GLY A 120 23.42 50.89 -8.66
CA GLY A 120 22.93 52.27 -8.55
C GLY A 120 23.74 53.09 -7.55
N TYR A 121 24.03 52.54 -6.37
CA TYR A 121 24.87 53.20 -5.37
C TYR A 121 26.28 53.48 -5.91
N VAL A 122 26.93 52.49 -6.52
CA VAL A 122 28.27 52.65 -7.13
C VAL A 122 28.24 53.65 -8.27
N ALA A 123 27.22 53.60 -9.14
CA ALA A 123 27.04 54.57 -10.21
C ALA A 123 26.93 56.00 -9.66
N VAL A 124 26.09 56.21 -8.64
CA VAL A 124 25.97 57.51 -7.98
C VAL A 124 27.30 57.97 -7.40
N GLN A 125 28.09 57.08 -6.79
CA GLN A 125 29.41 57.44 -6.26
C GLN A 125 30.40 57.85 -7.37
N ILE A 126 30.43 57.14 -8.49
CA ILE A 126 31.27 57.46 -9.64
C ILE A 126 30.82 58.79 -10.28
N PHE A 127 29.52 58.97 -10.50
CA PHE A 127 28.97 60.20 -11.10
C PHE A 127 29.08 61.42 -10.16
N LYS A 128 28.98 61.25 -8.84
CA LYS A 128 29.20 62.33 -7.86
C LYS A 128 30.68 62.68 -7.69
N GLY A 129 31.58 61.69 -7.76
CA GLY A 129 33.03 61.91 -7.68
C GLY A 129 33.58 62.78 -8.82
N GLY A 130 32.89 62.85 -9.96
CA GLY A 130 33.29 63.67 -11.11
C GLY A 130 32.86 65.15 -11.05
N HIS A 131 32.05 65.57 -10.07
CA HIS A 131 31.53 66.95 -10.00
C HIS A 131 32.30 67.87 -9.04
N GLY A 132 33.41 67.39 -8.47
CA GLY A 132 34.18 68.10 -7.44
C GLY A 132 35.41 68.89 -7.90
N GLU A 133 35.92 68.70 -9.13
CA GLU A 133 37.19 69.32 -9.56
C GLU A 133 37.14 69.94 -10.96
N GLY A 134 35.94 70.20 -11.48
CA GLY A 134 35.73 70.77 -12.82
C GLY A 134 35.00 72.11 -12.82
N GLY A 135 34.86 72.77 -11.66
CA GLY A 135 34.41 74.14 -11.61
C GLY A 135 35.36 74.95 -12.47
N THR A 136 34.89 75.37 -13.65
CA THR A 136 35.58 76.36 -14.47
C THR A 136 35.67 77.59 -13.60
N THR A 137 36.77 77.68 -12.84
CA THR A 137 37.20 78.90 -12.18
C THR A 137 37.78 79.75 -13.30
N VAL A 138 36.92 80.11 -14.26
CA VAL A 138 37.16 81.25 -15.10
C VAL A 138 37.34 82.35 -14.09
N ASN A 139 38.56 82.86 -14.06
CA ASN A 139 38.96 83.98 -13.28
C ASN A 139 38.21 85.20 -13.86
N ILE A 140 36.87 85.25 -13.73
CA ILE A 140 36.02 86.29 -14.31
C ILE A 140 36.48 87.64 -13.76
N ARG A 141 36.88 87.70 -12.49
CA ARG A 141 37.51 88.88 -11.88
C ARG A 141 38.80 89.31 -12.60
N LYS A 142 39.63 88.37 -13.06
CA LYS A 142 40.89 88.66 -13.78
C LYS A 142 40.67 88.92 -15.27
N ALA A 143 39.63 88.32 -15.87
CA ALA A 143 39.25 88.52 -17.26
C ALA A 143 38.60 89.89 -17.50
N VAL A 144 37.80 90.39 -16.56
CA VAL A 144 37.18 91.72 -16.63
C VAL A 144 38.24 92.83 -16.53
N ILE A 145 39.22 92.71 -15.63
CA ILE A 145 40.33 93.67 -15.51
C ILE A 145 41.20 93.69 -16.77
N LYS A 146 41.42 92.53 -17.42
CA LYS A 146 42.21 92.45 -18.65
C LYS A 146 41.54 93.12 -19.86
N ARG A 147 40.19 93.15 -19.90
CA ARG A 147 39.43 93.70 -21.03
C ARG A 147 39.09 95.19 -20.88
N ASN A 148 39.32 95.77 -19.70
CA ASN A 148 39.03 97.17 -19.40
C ASN A 148 40.29 98.06 -19.48
N ARG A 149 40.99 98.08 -20.62
CA ARG A 149 41.95 99.16 -20.93
C ARG A 149 41.23 100.23 -21.74
N PHE A 150 40.60 101.17 -21.05
CA PHE A 150 40.29 102.45 -21.66
C PHE A 150 41.57 103.25 -21.73
N TYR A 151 42.20 103.29 -22.91
CA TYR A 151 43.20 104.30 -23.21
C TYR A 151 42.47 105.65 -23.31
N ARG A 152 43.05 106.67 -22.67
CA ARG A 152 42.58 108.06 -22.70
C ARG A 152 43.35 108.83 -23.75
#